data_AF-A0A0F9NIA1-F1
#
_entry.id   AF-A0A0F9NIA1-F1
#
_cell.length_a   1.000
_cell.length_b   1.000
_cell.length_c   1.000
_cell.angle_alpha   90.00
_cell.angle_beta   90.00
_cell.angle_gamma   90.00
#
_symmetry.space_group_name_H-M   'P 1'
#
loop_
_entity.id
_entity.type
_entity.pdbx_description
1 polymer ?
#
loop_
_entity_poly.entity_id
_entity_poly.type
_entity_poly.pdbx_seq_one_letter_code
_entity_poly.pdbx_strand_id
1 'polypeptide(L)'
;MAASFCLKCKRARFYKRKYDITISEYEELLAQQNNKCAICGTINPGNSNNAFCVDHDHKRKRGSVRGLLCNRCNRGMGMFDDNPERLVAAAAYLLRAKK
;
A
#
# COMPACT_ATOMS: atom_id res chain seq x y z
N MET A 1 22.23 27.23 -5.78
CA MET A 1 20.78 27.52 -5.71
C MET A 1 20.03 26.21 -5.86
N ALA A 2 19.52 25.62 -4.77
CA ALA A 2 18.72 24.40 -4.86
C ALA A 2 17.34 24.77 -5.39
N ALA A 3 16.97 24.27 -6.56
CA ALA A 3 15.62 24.41 -7.08
C ALA A 3 14.63 23.90 -6.02
N SER A 4 13.80 24.83 -5.52
CA SER A 4 12.68 24.54 -4.62
C SER A 4 11.64 23.72 -5.38
N PHE A 5 11.89 22.42 -5.49
CA PHE A 5 10.92 21.50 -6.07
C PHE A 5 9.77 21.28 -5.07
N CYS A 6 8.56 21.72 -5.45
CA CYS A 6 7.33 21.45 -4.71
C CYS A 6 7.21 19.96 -4.35
N LEU A 7 7.09 19.65 -3.06
CA LEU A 7 6.96 18.28 -2.54
C LEU A 7 5.75 17.55 -3.14
N LYS A 8 4.63 18.28 -3.34
CA LYS A 8 3.42 17.74 -3.99
C LYS A 8 3.71 17.33 -5.43
N CYS A 9 4.40 18.17 -6.21
CA CYS A 9 4.75 17.86 -7.60
C CYS A 9 5.69 16.64 -7.71
N LYS A 10 6.62 16.46 -6.75
CA LYS A 10 7.47 15.26 -6.66
C LYS A 10 6.65 14.00 -6.41
N ARG A 11 5.70 14.05 -5.47
CA ARG A 11 4.82 12.92 -5.13
C ARG A 11 3.89 12.55 -6.28
N ALA A 12 3.28 13.54 -6.95
CA ALA A 12 2.45 13.34 -8.14
C ALA A 12 3.21 12.60 -9.25
N ARG A 13 4.42 13.06 -9.56
CA ARG A 13 5.27 12.44 -10.59
C ARG A 13 5.66 11.01 -10.22
N PHE A 14 5.93 10.74 -8.93
CA PHE A 14 6.25 9.41 -8.45
C PHE A 14 5.08 8.43 -8.61
N TYR A 15 3.86 8.81 -8.17
CA TYR A 15 2.67 7.97 -8.30
C TYR A 15 2.32 7.72 -9.76
N LYS A 16 2.33 8.76 -10.60
CA LYS A 16 2.05 8.60 -12.03
C LYS A 16 3.07 7.68 -12.70
N ARG A 17 4.36 7.81 -12.39
CA ARG A 17 5.38 6.95 -12.98
C ARG A 17 5.32 5.50 -12.49
N LYS A 18 5.09 5.29 -11.19
CA LYS A 18 5.22 3.97 -10.57
C LYS A 18 3.91 3.17 -10.60
N TYR A 19 2.79 3.83 -10.36
CA TYR A 19 1.47 3.19 -10.17
C TYR A 19 0.45 3.61 -11.23
N ASP A 20 0.78 4.58 -12.08
CA ASP A 20 -0.09 5.17 -13.11
C ASP A 20 -1.31 5.93 -12.57
N ILE A 21 -1.33 6.25 -11.28
CA ILE A 21 -2.38 7.05 -10.62
C ILE A 21 -1.92 8.48 -10.35
N THR A 22 -2.89 9.38 -10.28
CA THR A 22 -2.80 10.77 -9.84
C THR A 22 -2.90 10.87 -8.31
N ILE A 23 -2.68 12.07 -7.77
CA ILE A 23 -2.89 12.31 -6.33
C ILE A 23 -4.38 12.22 -6.00
N SER A 24 -5.26 12.76 -6.86
CA SER A 24 -6.71 12.70 -6.65
C SER A 24 -7.22 11.27 -6.62
N GLU A 25 -6.78 10.40 -7.54
CA GLU A 25 -7.12 8.96 -7.49
C GLU A 25 -6.62 8.28 -6.21
N TYR A 26 -5.45 8.66 -5.69
CA TYR A 26 -4.97 8.17 -4.40
C TYR A 26 -5.87 8.64 -3.24
N GLU A 27 -6.30 9.90 -3.24
CA GLU A 27 -7.16 10.47 -2.20
C GLU A 27 -8.58 9.88 -2.25
N GLU A 28 -9.14 9.70 -3.43
CA GLU A 28 -10.43 9.02 -3.66
C GLU A 28 -10.39 7.57 -3.20
N LEU A 29 -9.32 6.84 -3.53
CA LEU A 29 -9.13 5.46 -3.07
C LEU A 29 -9.02 5.39 -1.54
N LEU A 30 -8.33 6.36 -0.91
CA LEU A 30 -8.25 6.42 0.55
C LEU A 30 -9.61 6.72 1.19
N ALA A 31 -10.39 7.62 0.59
CA ALA A 31 -11.73 7.94 1.03
C ALA A 31 -12.67 6.74 0.91
N GLN A 32 -12.61 5.99 -0.20
CA GLN A 32 -13.35 4.74 -0.39
C GLN A 32 -13.00 3.69 0.68
N GLN A 33 -11.76 3.71 1.19
CA GLN A 33 -11.31 2.88 2.30
C GLN A 33 -11.60 3.48 3.69
N ASN A 34 -12.47 4.48 3.80
CA ASN A 34 -12.80 5.17 5.05
C ASN A 34 -11.56 5.73 5.78
N ASN A 35 -10.57 6.23 5.03
CA ASN A 35 -9.30 6.74 5.54
C ASN A 35 -8.50 5.74 6.37
N LYS A 36 -8.58 4.45 6.02
CA LYS A 36 -7.95 3.35 6.76
C LYS A 36 -7.18 2.40 5.83
N CYS A 37 -6.27 1.63 6.41
CA CYS A 37 -5.65 0.49 5.76
C CYS A 37 -6.71 -0.53 5.32
N ALA A 38 -6.67 -0.97 4.05
CA ALA A 38 -7.63 -1.93 3.50
C ALA A 38 -7.61 -3.30 4.20
N ILE A 39 -6.49 -3.66 4.84
CA ILE A 39 -6.33 -4.98 5.49
C ILE A 39 -6.67 -4.93 6.98
N CYS A 40 -6.01 -4.05 7.74
CA CYS A 40 -6.14 -4.05 9.21
C CYS A 40 -6.98 -2.92 9.78
N GLY A 41 -7.51 -2.01 8.94
CA GLY A 41 -8.38 -0.93 9.38
C GLY A 41 -7.70 0.17 10.20
N THR A 42 -6.37 0.16 10.34
CA THR A 42 -5.66 1.23 11.06
C THR A 42 -5.74 2.57 10.30
N ILE A 43 -5.88 3.65 11.06
CA ILE A 43 -5.73 5.03 10.56
C ILE A 43 -4.27 5.48 10.48
N ASN A 44 -3.35 4.74 11.11
CA ASN A 44 -1.92 5.08 11.13
C ASN A 44 -1.20 4.38 9.95
N PRO A 45 -0.67 5.14 8.97
CA PRO A 45 0.03 4.57 7.83
C PRO A 45 1.38 3.94 8.20
N GLY A 46 2.02 4.39 9.28
CA GLY A 46 3.24 3.76 9.83
C GLY A 46 4.50 3.93 8.96
N ASN A 47 4.57 4.94 8.11
CA ASN A 47 5.79 5.32 7.39
C ASN A 47 6.22 6.77 7.70
N SER A 48 7.45 7.11 7.33
CA SER A 48 8.06 8.42 7.63
C SER A 48 7.33 9.63 7.03
N ASN A 49 6.54 9.41 5.97
CA ASN A 49 5.80 10.48 5.27
C ASN A 49 4.31 10.52 5.66
N ASN A 50 3.90 9.76 6.68
CA ASN A 50 2.52 9.62 7.13
C ASN A 50 1.52 9.35 5.97
N ALA A 51 1.91 8.47 5.04
CA ALA A 51 1.14 8.13 3.84
C ALA A 51 0.92 6.62 3.76
N PHE A 52 -0.23 6.16 3.27
CA PHE A 52 -0.44 4.73 3.04
C PHE A 52 0.37 4.28 1.81
N CYS A 53 0.83 3.03 1.86
CA CYS A 53 1.50 2.35 0.76
C CYS A 53 0.49 1.99 -0.32
N VAL A 54 0.83 2.24 -1.59
CA VAL A 54 0.01 1.83 -2.73
C VAL A 54 0.33 0.36 -3.06
N ASP A 55 -0.59 -0.53 -2.72
CA ASP A 55 -0.51 -1.95 -3.04
C ASP A 55 -0.95 -2.18 -4.49
N HIS A 56 -0.18 -2.98 -5.24
CA HIS A 56 -0.41 -3.20 -6.66
C HIS A 56 0.07 -4.60 -7.09
N ASP A 57 -0.51 -5.13 -8.17
CA ASP A 57 -0.05 -6.40 -8.71
C ASP A 57 1.33 -6.27 -9.40
N HIS A 58 2.32 -6.99 -8.88
CA HIS A 58 3.67 -7.03 -9.44
C HIS A 58 3.77 -7.81 -10.75
N LYS A 59 2.77 -8.64 -11.10
CA LYS A 59 2.77 -9.45 -12.33
C LYS A 59 2.26 -8.68 -13.56
N ARG A 60 1.48 -7.61 -13.36
CA ARG A 60 0.96 -6.78 -14.46
C ARG A 60 1.80 -5.52 -14.63
N LYS A 61 2.09 -5.15 -15.88
CA LYS A 61 2.76 -3.88 -16.17
C LYS A 61 1.78 -2.72 -15.97
N ARG A 62 1.91 -2.02 -14.84
CA ARG A 62 1.20 -0.79 -14.42
C ARG A 62 -0.31 -0.94 -14.20
N GLY A 63 -0.84 -0.08 -13.33
CA GLY A 63 -2.27 0.25 -13.27
C GLY A 63 -3.19 -0.69 -12.48
N SER A 64 -2.72 -1.83 -11.97
CA SER A 64 -3.56 -2.69 -11.10
C SER A 64 -3.30 -2.42 -9.62
N VAL A 65 -3.68 -1.21 -9.20
CA VAL A 65 -3.73 -0.86 -7.77
C VAL A 65 -4.81 -1.71 -7.10
N ARG A 66 -4.43 -2.42 -6.04
CA ARG A 66 -5.35 -3.24 -5.23
C ARG A 66 -5.96 -2.44 -4.09
N GLY A 67 -5.21 -1.51 -3.52
CA GLY A 67 -5.64 -0.66 -2.41
C GLY A 67 -4.49 0.09 -1.73
N LEU A 68 -4.82 0.76 -0.63
CA LEU A 68 -3.88 1.47 0.23
C LEU A 68 -3.70 0.75 1.56
N LEU A 69 -2.44 0.45 1.91
CA LEU A 69 -2.09 -0.35 3.08
C LEU A 69 -1.17 0.41 4.03
N CYS A 70 -1.26 0.12 5.32
CA CYS A 70 -0.24 0.58 6.25
C CYS A 70 1.08 -0.14 5.98
N ASN A 71 2.19 0.48 6.40
CA ASN A 71 3.54 -0.05 6.19
C ASN A 71 3.69 -1.49 6.71
N ARG A 72 3.08 -1.81 7.86
CA ARG A 72 3.12 -3.16 8.45
C ARG A 72 2.44 -4.20 7.56
N CYS A 73 1.23 -3.92 7.08
CA CYS A 73 0.49 -4.84 6.22
C CYS A 73 1.18 -5.01 4.86
N ASN A 74 1.62 -3.90 4.25
CA ASN A 74 2.30 -3.93 2.95
C ASN A 74 3.61 -4.74 3.02
N ARG A 75 4.44 -4.51 4.04
CA ARG A 75 5.67 -5.29 4.24
C ARG A 75 5.36 -6.74 4.59
N GLY A 76 4.33 -6.98 5.39
CA GLY A 76 3.89 -8.32 5.75
C GLY A 76 3.56 -9.17 4.52
N MET A 77 2.77 -8.66 3.58
CA MET A 77 2.46 -9.37 2.33
C MET A 77 3.71 -9.64 1.48
N GLY A 78 4.59 -8.65 1.34
CA GLY A 78 5.84 -8.80 0.60
C GLY A 78 6.77 -9.87 1.18
N MET A 79 6.74 -10.11 2.50
CA MET A 79 7.50 -11.21 3.13
C MET A 79 6.98 -12.61 2.76
N PHE A 80 5.76 -12.69 2.21
CA PHE A 80 5.17 -13.89 1.65
C PHE A 80 5.16 -13.88 0.11
N ASP A 81 6.01 -13.06 -0.53
CA ASP A 81 6.12 -12.87 -1.98
C ASP A 81 4.78 -12.53 -2.66
N ASP A 82 3.90 -11.83 -1.93
CA ASP A 82 2.53 -11.52 -2.35
C ASP A 82 1.75 -12.75 -2.83
N ASN A 83 2.10 -13.93 -2.30
CA ASN A 83 1.50 -15.22 -2.65
C ASN A 83 0.33 -15.52 -1.67
N PRO A 84 -0.93 -15.55 -2.16
CA PRO A 84 -2.09 -15.84 -1.32
C PRO A 84 -2.02 -17.22 -0.63
N GLU A 85 -1.48 -18.24 -1.31
CA GLU A 85 -1.38 -19.60 -0.76
C GLU A 85 -0.45 -19.62 0.47
N ARG A 86 0.67 -18.89 0.41
CA ARG A 86 1.60 -18.76 1.54
C ARG A 86 0.99 -18.00 2.71
N LEU A 87 0.22 -16.95 2.43
CA LEU A 87 -0.50 -16.18 3.46
C LEU A 87 -1.57 -17.03 4.16
N VAL A 88 -2.33 -17.83 3.41
CA VAL A 88 -3.31 -18.77 3.96
C VAL A 88 -2.62 -19.85 4.81
N ALA A 89 -1.50 -20.41 4.33
CA ALA A 89 -0.73 -21.39 5.09
C ALA A 89 -0.19 -20.80 6.40
N ALA A 90 0.31 -19.56 6.38
CA ALA A 90 0.78 -18.86 7.58
C ALA A 90 -0.36 -18.62 8.60
N ALA A 91 -1.54 -18.20 8.12
CA ALA A 91 -2.72 -18.07 8.97
C ALA A 91 -3.12 -19.41 9.60
N ALA A 92 -3.14 -20.48 8.81
CA ALA A 92 -3.45 -21.84 9.29
C ALA A 92 -2.41 -22.35 10.30
N TYR A 93 -1.13 -22.01 10.15
CA TYR A 93 -0.09 -22.34 11.13
C TYR A 93 -0.35 -21.68 12.49
N LEU A 94 -0.67 -20.37 12.50
CA LEU A 94 -1.00 -19.64 13.74
C LEU A 94 -2.25 -20.20 14.42
N LEU A 95 -3.28 -20.57 13.65
CA LEU A 95 -4.53 -21.09 14.19
C LEU A 95 -4.36 -22.47 14.85
N ARG A 96 -3.41 -23.30 14.39
CA ARG A 96 -3.09 -24.58 15.05
C ARG A 96 -2.39 -24.40 16.40
N ALA A 97 -1.61 -23.33 16.55
CA ALA A 97 -0.84 -23.05 17.75
C ALA A 97 -1.66 -22.35 18.86
N LYS A 98 -2.83 -21.80 18.53
CA LYS A 98 -3.77 -21.27 19.52
C LYS A 98 -4.52 -22.41 20.20
N LYS A 99 -3.96 -22.89 21.32
CA LYS A 99 -4.74 -23.50 22.40
C LYS A 99 -5.22 -22.42 23.35
#